data_AF-A0A7D5MU64-F1
#
_entry.id   AF-A0A7D5MU64-F1
#
_cell.length_a   1.000
_cell.length_b   1.000
_cell.length_c   1.000
_cell.angle_alpha   90.00
_cell.angle_beta   90.00
_cell.angle_gamma   90.00
#
_symmetry.space_group_name_H-M   'P 1'
#
loop_
_entity.id
_entity.type
_entity.pdbx_description
1 polymer ?
#
loop_
_entity_poly.entity_id
_entity_poly.type
_entity_poly.pdbx_seq_one_letter_code
_entity_poly.pdbx_strand_id
1 'polypeptide(L)'
;MDLAATLGASVIGLNPLHALFLGRPQDASPYSPSSRIFLNPLYIDVEAVPEFAICPEVADEMAAIAETLAACRARSEVAYRDVQSMKLRVLGVLYAHFLRTAEDSAATRQRHAAFNAFREQHGEALRRYAIFEALSEQFAPDPWQSWPEAYHNPDSPEVSEFVRTNTGRIGFFEYLQWVADAQLGAAQERALQQGLCIGIYRDLAVGADRAGADAWSDQSVIVQGGRLSARSVQHARAGLGNSTAASAGDARQGLQAVHRYAARQYAPCGRAAHRPRDGVDAPVLDPGPRRARGRRLRQVSVRRNAGDPGVGEPAQPLPRCRRGPGHGSRRVSRADGGFEHPLLPGALLRKGRGSVQAARRVSVDGARMCHHP
;
A
#
# COMPACT_ATOMS: atom_id res chain seq x y z
N MET A 1 10.33 -4.74 17.21
CA MET A 1 9.95 -6.06 17.75
C MET A 1 10.70 -6.35 19.02
N ASP A 2 12.02 -6.46 18.97
CA ASP A 2 12.88 -6.85 20.11
C ASP A 2 12.65 -5.98 21.36
N LEU A 3 12.59 -4.64 21.24
CA LEU A 3 12.25 -3.76 22.37
C LEU A 3 10.88 -4.06 22.98
N ALA A 4 9.87 -4.35 22.15
CA ALA A 4 8.53 -4.68 22.65
C ALA A 4 8.56 -6.01 23.40
N ALA A 5 9.31 -6.99 22.90
CA ALA A 5 9.50 -8.28 23.55
C ALA A 5 10.22 -8.16 24.89
N THR A 6 11.28 -7.35 25.00
CA THR A 6 11.99 -7.14 26.28
C THR A 6 11.11 -6.45 27.33
N LEU A 7 10.11 -5.69 26.90
CA LEU A 7 9.10 -5.08 27.76
C LEU A 7 7.91 -6.01 28.08
N GLY A 8 7.90 -7.23 27.56
CA GLY A 8 6.83 -8.21 27.77
C GLY A 8 5.55 -7.90 27.00
N ALA A 9 5.63 -7.10 25.92
CA ALA A 9 4.48 -6.82 25.07
C ALA A 9 4.06 -8.08 24.30
N SER A 10 2.75 -8.26 24.17
CA SER A 10 2.15 -9.34 23.37
C SER A 10 1.83 -8.93 21.95
N VAL A 11 1.78 -7.63 21.68
CA VAL A 11 1.26 -7.06 20.43
C VAL A 11 1.85 -5.70 20.14
N ILE A 12 2.00 -5.37 18.85
CA ILE A 12 2.25 -4.01 18.35
C ILE A 12 1.07 -3.60 17.49
N GLY A 13 0.38 -2.53 17.90
CA GLY A 13 -0.71 -1.94 17.11
C GLY A 13 -0.17 -0.97 16.06
N LEU A 14 -0.70 -1.04 14.85
CA LEU A 14 -0.36 -0.17 13.73
C LEU A 14 -1.57 0.67 13.32
N ASN A 15 -1.30 1.87 12.82
CA ASN A 15 -2.28 2.61 12.02
C ASN A 15 -2.63 1.81 10.75
N PRO A 16 -3.71 2.18 10.02
CA PRO A 16 -4.02 1.52 8.77
C PRO A 16 -2.86 1.66 7.79
N LEU A 17 -2.43 0.54 7.20
CA LEU A 17 -1.33 0.48 6.23
C LEU A 17 -1.81 0.52 4.78
N HIS A 18 -3.05 0.96 4.58
CA HIS A 18 -3.76 0.98 3.30
C HIS A 18 -3.04 1.82 2.25
N ALA A 19 -3.13 1.42 0.99
CA ALA A 19 -2.61 2.17 -0.14
C ALA A 19 -3.20 3.57 -0.18
N LEU A 20 -2.32 4.57 -0.27
CA LEU A 20 -2.67 5.99 -0.38
C LEU A 20 -2.48 6.47 -1.82
N PHE A 21 -2.40 7.79 -2.02
CA PHE A 21 -2.29 8.39 -3.35
C PHE A 21 -0.85 8.71 -3.72
N LEU A 22 -0.25 7.92 -4.62
CA LEU A 22 1.09 8.22 -5.12
C LEU A 22 1.10 9.50 -5.99
N GLY A 23 0.02 9.80 -6.72
CA GLY A 23 -0.10 11.08 -7.44
C GLY A 23 -0.25 12.31 -6.52
N ARG A 24 -0.53 12.11 -5.23
CA ARG A 24 -0.78 13.16 -4.22
C ARG A 24 -0.14 12.78 -2.88
N PRO A 25 1.20 12.76 -2.78
CA PRO A 25 1.90 12.22 -1.61
C PRO A 25 1.60 12.95 -0.29
N GLN A 26 1.11 14.19 -0.35
CA GLN A 26 0.72 14.96 0.84
C GLN A 26 -0.66 14.56 1.38
N ASP A 27 -1.47 13.83 0.60
CA ASP A 27 -2.74 13.24 1.04
C ASP A 27 -2.44 11.96 1.87
N ALA A 28 -1.77 12.17 3.01
CA ALA A 28 -1.10 11.13 3.79
C ALA A 28 -1.98 10.54 4.92
N SER A 29 -3.27 10.85 4.95
CA SER A 29 -4.19 10.33 5.98
C SER A 29 -4.43 8.82 5.79
N PRO A 30 -4.07 7.95 6.75
CA PRO A 30 -4.31 6.51 6.65
C PRO A 30 -5.81 6.15 6.72
N TYR A 31 -6.68 7.11 7.04
CA TYR A 31 -8.13 6.96 7.12
C TYR A 31 -8.88 7.45 5.88
N SER A 32 -8.15 7.94 4.87
CA SER A 32 -8.69 8.31 3.54
C SER A 32 -7.92 7.57 2.43
N PRO A 33 -7.85 6.23 2.45
CA PRO A 33 -7.00 5.48 1.53
C PRO A 33 -7.55 5.42 0.10
N SER A 34 -6.65 5.26 -0.87
CA SER A 34 -6.97 4.92 -2.25
C SER A 34 -7.59 3.53 -2.36
N SER A 35 -7.03 2.56 -1.62
CA SER A 35 -7.56 1.20 -1.49
C SER A 35 -7.39 0.67 -0.08
N ARG A 36 -8.39 -0.03 0.46
CA ARG A 36 -8.24 -0.77 1.74
C ARG A 36 -7.82 -2.23 1.58
N ILE A 37 -7.62 -2.67 0.33
CA ILE A 37 -7.17 -4.02 0.01
C ILE A 37 -5.64 -4.03 -0.08
N PHE A 38 -5.07 -3.02 -0.73
CA PHE A 38 -3.64 -2.91 -1.01
C PHE A 38 -2.90 -2.08 0.05
N LEU A 39 -1.58 -2.25 0.11
CA LEU A 39 -0.70 -1.64 1.10
C LEU A 39 -0.04 -0.36 0.57
N ASN A 40 0.28 0.57 1.45
CA ASN A 40 1.05 1.77 1.10
C ASN A 40 2.52 1.41 0.80
N PRO A 41 3.00 1.58 -0.45
CA PRO A 41 4.39 1.25 -0.82
C PRO A 41 5.44 2.05 -0.05
N LEU A 42 5.08 3.17 0.58
CA LEU A 42 6.00 3.96 1.40
C LEU A 42 6.47 3.21 2.66
N TYR A 43 5.80 2.13 3.07
CA TYR A 43 6.27 1.28 4.16
C TYR A 43 7.31 0.25 3.74
N ILE A 44 7.58 0.08 2.44
CA ILE A 44 8.65 -0.82 1.98
C ILE A 44 9.99 -0.34 2.53
N ASP A 45 10.68 -1.24 3.23
CA ASP A 45 12.08 -1.11 3.56
C ASP A 45 12.91 -1.47 2.32
N VAL A 46 13.43 -0.43 1.65
CA VAL A 46 14.11 -0.57 0.36
C VAL A 46 15.40 -1.37 0.48
N GLU A 47 16.12 -1.22 1.59
CA GLU A 47 17.39 -1.91 1.83
C GLU A 47 17.19 -3.41 2.11
N ALA A 48 16.01 -3.78 2.62
CA ALA A 48 15.63 -5.17 2.86
C ALA A 48 15.08 -5.90 1.62
N VAL A 49 14.97 -5.22 0.47
CA VAL A 49 14.61 -5.87 -0.80
C VAL A 49 15.82 -6.67 -1.30
N PRO A 50 15.71 -8.00 -1.53
CA PRO A 50 16.84 -8.83 -1.97
C PRO A 50 17.66 -8.29 -3.14
N GLU A 51 17.02 -7.66 -4.13
CA GLU A 51 17.72 -7.04 -5.26
C GLU A 51 18.68 -5.92 -4.84
N PHE A 52 18.45 -5.26 -3.71
CA PHE A 52 19.30 -4.18 -3.21
C PHE A 52 20.75 -4.64 -2.99
N ALA A 53 20.96 -5.87 -2.54
CA ALA A 53 22.29 -6.39 -2.28
C ALA A 53 23.07 -6.77 -3.55
N ILE A 54 22.38 -6.97 -4.68
CA ILE A 54 22.96 -7.53 -5.91
C ILE A 54 22.86 -6.59 -7.12
N CYS A 55 22.07 -5.52 -7.03
CA CYS A 55 21.91 -4.54 -8.09
C CYS A 55 23.07 -3.52 -8.09
N PRO A 56 23.98 -3.56 -9.07
CA PRO A 56 25.09 -2.62 -9.11
C PRO A 56 24.64 -1.16 -9.28
N GLU A 57 23.52 -0.94 -9.97
CA GLU A 57 22.99 0.41 -10.23
C GLU A 57 22.42 1.08 -8.96
N VAL A 58 22.14 0.32 -7.90
CA VAL A 58 21.55 0.89 -6.68
C VAL A 58 22.52 1.82 -5.95
N ALA A 59 23.83 1.59 -6.07
CA ALA A 59 24.84 2.40 -5.39
C ALA A 59 24.84 3.85 -5.91
N ASP A 60 24.77 4.02 -7.24
CA ASP A 60 24.70 5.33 -7.89
C ASP A 60 23.40 6.06 -7.53
N GLU A 61 22.29 5.33 -7.47
CA GLU A 61 20.99 5.87 -7.07
C GLU A 61 20.97 6.32 -5.60
N MET A 62 21.54 5.50 -4.69
CA MET A 62 21.66 5.85 -3.28
C MET A 62 22.58 7.06 -3.07
N ALA A 63 23.68 7.15 -3.82
CA ALA A 63 24.55 8.34 -3.82
C ALA A 63 23.80 9.59 -4.29
N ALA A 64 23.00 9.46 -5.36
CA ALA A 64 22.23 10.58 -5.91
C ALA A 64 21.12 11.11 -4.97
N ILE A 65 20.63 10.29 -4.03
CA ILE A 65 19.61 10.70 -3.04
C ILE A 65 20.19 10.97 -1.65
N ALA A 66 21.48 10.73 -1.41
CA ALA A 66 22.07 10.70 -0.08
C ALA A 66 21.85 12.00 0.72
N GLU A 67 22.02 13.15 0.08
CA GLU A 67 21.80 14.47 0.71
C GLU A 67 20.33 14.68 1.09
N THR A 68 19.41 14.38 0.17
CA THR A 68 17.96 14.51 0.41
C THR A 68 17.50 13.52 1.49
N LEU A 69 18.05 12.30 1.51
CA LEU A 69 17.80 11.29 2.53
C LEU A 69 18.25 11.78 3.91
N ALA A 70 19.47 12.32 4.00
CA ALA A 70 20.00 12.88 5.25
C ALA A 70 19.13 14.05 5.75
N ALA A 71 18.74 14.95 4.86
CA ALA A 71 17.86 16.07 5.18
C ALA A 71 16.48 15.59 5.68
N CYS A 72 15.86 14.62 5.00
CA CYS A 72 14.57 14.04 5.41
C CYS A 72 14.66 13.39 6.79
N ARG A 73 15.72 12.62 7.09
CA ARG A 73 15.91 11.95 8.38
C ARG A 73 16.17 12.93 9.53
N ALA A 74 16.69 14.12 9.24
CA ALA A 74 16.93 15.15 10.24
C ALA A 74 15.65 15.93 10.64
N ARG A 75 14.55 15.81 9.89
CA ARG A 75 13.28 16.49 10.16
C ARG A 75 12.50 15.82 11.30
N SER A 76 11.72 16.61 12.02
CA SER A 76 10.76 16.11 13.03
C SER A 76 9.46 15.57 12.43
N GLU A 77 9.19 15.90 11.17
CA GLU A 77 7.98 15.53 10.43
C GLU A 77 8.36 14.80 9.15
N VAL A 78 7.51 13.87 8.72
CA VAL A 78 7.73 13.08 7.52
C VAL A 78 7.55 13.95 6.28
N ALA A 79 8.61 14.08 5.48
CA ALA A 79 8.59 14.74 4.19
C ALA A 79 8.03 13.79 3.11
N TYR A 80 6.72 13.53 3.11
CA TYR A 80 6.10 12.48 2.29
C TYR A 80 6.46 12.55 0.80
N ARG A 81 6.46 13.77 0.20
CA ARG A 81 6.84 13.96 -1.20
C ARG A 81 8.26 13.48 -1.49
N ASP A 82 9.21 13.89 -0.67
CA ASP A 82 10.64 13.58 -0.87
C ASP A 82 10.91 12.09 -0.58
N VAL A 83 10.34 11.55 0.50
CA VAL A 83 10.42 10.13 0.85
C VAL A 83 9.85 9.25 -0.26
N GLN A 84 8.66 9.60 -0.79
CA GLN A 84 8.08 8.88 -1.90
C GLN A 84 8.95 8.93 -3.15
N SER A 85 9.40 10.12 -3.53
CA SER A 85 10.24 10.32 -4.71
C SER A 85 11.49 9.44 -4.64
N MET A 86 12.21 9.48 -3.52
CA MET A 86 13.41 8.67 -3.30
C MET A 86 13.10 7.17 -3.33
N LYS A 87 12.07 6.72 -2.58
CA LYS A 87 11.72 5.29 -2.52
C LYS A 87 11.30 4.74 -3.87
N LEU A 88 10.40 5.41 -4.58
CA LEU A 88 9.93 4.95 -5.89
C LEU A 88 11.05 4.94 -6.94
N ARG A 89 11.98 5.90 -6.86
CA ARG A 89 13.17 5.95 -7.71
C ARG A 89 14.05 4.71 -7.52
N VAL A 90 14.45 4.41 -6.27
CA VAL A 90 15.30 3.24 -5.98
C VAL A 90 14.56 1.93 -6.27
N LEU A 91 13.29 1.81 -5.85
CA LEU A 91 12.48 0.62 -6.13
C LEU A 91 12.30 0.37 -7.63
N GLY A 92 12.22 1.43 -8.45
CA GLY A 92 12.18 1.32 -9.90
C GLY A 92 13.45 0.66 -10.47
N VAL A 93 14.62 1.03 -9.96
CA VAL A 93 15.90 0.42 -10.34
C VAL A 93 15.98 -1.04 -9.88
N LEU A 94 15.55 -1.34 -8.65
CA LEU A 94 15.49 -2.72 -8.14
C LEU A 94 14.54 -3.59 -8.97
N TYR A 95 13.39 -3.06 -9.37
CA TYR A 95 12.45 -3.78 -10.23
C TYR A 95 13.02 -4.04 -11.63
N ALA A 96 13.70 -3.05 -12.22
CA ALA A 96 14.37 -3.24 -13.51
C ALA A 96 15.48 -4.30 -13.42
N HIS A 97 16.23 -4.34 -12.32
CA HIS A 97 17.21 -5.39 -12.06
C HIS A 97 16.52 -6.76 -11.88
N PHE A 98 15.49 -6.85 -11.03
CA PHE A 98 14.67 -8.04 -10.84
C PHE A 98 14.24 -8.64 -12.18
N LEU A 99 13.68 -7.84 -13.08
CA LEU A 99 13.23 -8.32 -14.39
C LEU A 99 14.37 -8.85 -15.27
N ARG A 100 15.54 -8.20 -15.28
CA ARG A 100 16.68 -8.61 -16.12
C ARG A 100 17.33 -9.90 -15.64
N THR A 101 17.39 -10.12 -14.33
CA THR A 101 18.11 -11.26 -13.72
C THR A 101 17.22 -12.48 -13.46
N ALA A 102 16.05 -12.54 -14.10
CA ALA A 102 15.02 -13.54 -13.83
C ALA A 102 15.52 -14.98 -13.94
N GLU A 103 16.48 -15.23 -14.84
CA GLU A 103 16.97 -16.56 -15.17
C GLU A 103 18.38 -16.86 -14.62
N ASP A 104 19.09 -15.86 -14.11
CA ASP A 104 20.51 -15.92 -13.75
C ASP A 104 20.84 -17.00 -12.72
N SER A 105 19.92 -17.30 -11.79
CA SER A 105 20.15 -18.26 -10.71
C SER A 105 18.86 -18.98 -10.30
N ALA A 106 19.01 -20.07 -9.55
CA ALA A 106 17.86 -20.75 -8.94
C ALA A 106 17.09 -19.83 -7.97
N ALA A 107 17.81 -18.98 -7.23
CA ALA A 107 17.21 -18.04 -6.29
C ALA A 107 16.38 -16.97 -7.00
N THR A 108 16.89 -16.38 -8.09
CA THR A 108 16.13 -15.40 -8.88
C THR A 108 14.92 -16.02 -9.56
N ARG A 109 15.04 -17.24 -10.12
CA ARG A 109 13.90 -17.97 -10.67
C ARG A 109 12.82 -18.25 -9.62
N GLN A 110 13.20 -18.69 -8.42
CA GLN A 110 12.25 -18.90 -7.32
C GLN A 110 11.53 -17.61 -6.93
N ARG A 111 12.26 -16.49 -6.92
CA ARG A 111 11.72 -15.18 -6.58
C ARG A 111 10.72 -14.68 -7.63
N HIS A 112 11.01 -14.88 -8.92
CA HIS A 112 10.07 -14.63 -10.02
C HIS A 112 8.83 -15.50 -9.96
N ALA A 113 9.00 -16.79 -9.66
CA ALA A 113 7.87 -17.70 -9.46
C ALA A 113 6.97 -17.26 -8.30
N ALA A 114 7.55 -16.79 -7.19
CA ALA A 114 6.79 -16.25 -6.06
C ALA A 114 6.02 -14.97 -6.42
N PHE A 115 6.62 -14.07 -7.21
CA PHE A 115 5.92 -12.90 -7.71
C PHE A 115 4.75 -13.27 -8.64
N ASN A 116 4.96 -14.21 -9.58
CA ASN A 116 3.89 -14.69 -10.46
C ASN A 116 2.76 -15.36 -9.67
N ALA A 117 3.08 -16.18 -8.67
CA ALA A 117 2.09 -16.77 -7.77
C ALA A 117 1.28 -15.71 -7.00
N PHE A 118 1.94 -14.63 -6.55
CA PHE A 118 1.24 -13.51 -5.92
C PHE A 118 0.25 -12.83 -6.87
N ARG A 119 0.64 -12.63 -8.14
CA ARG A 119 -0.23 -12.06 -9.17
C ARG A 119 -1.43 -12.95 -9.47
N GLU A 120 -1.22 -14.26 -9.59
CA GLU A 120 -2.30 -15.24 -9.78
C GLU A 120 -3.26 -15.25 -8.59
N GLN A 121 -2.72 -15.24 -7.36
CA GLN A 121 -3.51 -15.26 -6.14
C GLN A 121 -4.41 -14.03 -5.97
N HIS A 122 -3.90 -12.83 -6.29
CA HIS A 122 -4.64 -11.57 -6.13
C HIS A 122 -5.46 -11.20 -7.37
N GLY A 123 -5.09 -11.75 -8.52
CA GLY A 123 -5.83 -11.70 -9.78
C GLY A 123 -6.22 -10.30 -10.21
N GLU A 124 -7.47 -10.18 -10.66
CA GLU A 124 -8.00 -8.95 -11.26
C GLU A 124 -7.97 -7.73 -10.31
N ALA A 125 -8.13 -7.94 -9.00
CA ALA A 125 -8.11 -6.83 -8.04
C ALA A 125 -6.74 -6.14 -8.02
N LEU A 126 -5.66 -6.92 -7.99
CA LEU A 126 -4.29 -6.39 -8.06
C LEU A 126 -4.05 -5.71 -9.41
N ARG A 127 -4.54 -6.33 -10.49
CA ARG A 127 -4.38 -5.78 -11.82
C ARG A 127 -5.06 -4.42 -11.97
N ARG A 128 -6.32 -4.28 -11.54
CA ARG A 128 -7.06 -3.00 -11.58
C ARG A 128 -6.39 -1.94 -10.71
N TYR A 129 -5.93 -2.28 -9.51
CA TYR A 129 -5.16 -1.37 -8.65
C TYR A 129 -3.89 -0.87 -9.36
N ALA A 130 -3.10 -1.76 -9.95
CA ALA A 130 -1.87 -1.37 -10.62
C ALA A 130 -2.10 -0.53 -11.87
N ILE A 131 -3.20 -0.79 -12.61
CA ILE A 131 -3.63 0.06 -13.74
C ILE A 131 -4.01 1.46 -13.24
N PHE A 132 -4.79 1.53 -12.16
CA PHE A 132 -5.17 2.81 -11.54
C PHE A 132 -3.95 3.64 -11.15
N GLU A 133 -2.96 3.04 -10.47
CA GLU A 133 -1.75 3.77 -10.07
C GLU A 133 -0.95 4.27 -11.28
N ALA A 134 -0.87 3.49 -12.35
CA ALA A 134 -0.21 3.91 -13.60
C ALA A 134 -0.95 5.05 -14.31
N LEU A 135 -2.28 5.02 -14.36
CA LEU A 135 -3.09 6.12 -14.88
C LEU A 135 -2.98 7.35 -13.98
N SER A 136 -3.06 7.16 -12.67
CA SER A 136 -2.96 8.24 -11.68
C SER A 136 -1.61 8.93 -11.72
N GLU A 137 -0.53 8.23 -12.04
CA GLU A 137 0.78 8.85 -12.27
C GLU A 137 0.76 9.75 -13.51
N GLN A 138 0.14 9.30 -14.61
CA GLN A 138 0.04 10.09 -15.84
C GLN A 138 -0.81 11.35 -15.69
N PHE A 139 -1.89 11.26 -14.93
CA PHE A 139 -2.84 12.37 -14.74
C PHE A 139 -2.66 13.11 -13.41
N ALA A 140 -1.60 12.84 -12.66
CA ALA A 140 -1.35 13.52 -11.40
C ALA A 140 -1.27 15.05 -11.59
N PRO A 141 -1.81 15.85 -10.64
CA PRO A 141 -2.41 15.45 -9.38
C PRO A 141 -3.94 15.22 -9.45
N ASP A 142 -4.53 15.17 -10.64
CA ASP A 142 -5.98 15.19 -10.80
C ASP A 142 -6.62 13.86 -10.37
N PRO A 143 -7.76 13.89 -9.64
CA PRO A 143 -8.50 12.69 -9.30
C PRO A 143 -9.16 12.08 -10.54
N TRP A 144 -9.49 10.79 -10.51
CA TRP A 144 -9.97 10.08 -11.71
C TRP A 144 -11.25 10.67 -12.32
N GLN A 145 -12.11 11.29 -11.50
CA GLN A 145 -13.31 11.98 -11.98
C GLN A 145 -12.99 13.19 -12.88
N SER A 146 -11.74 13.68 -12.88
CA SER A 146 -11.26 14.79 -13.70
C SER A 146 -10.38 14.34 -14.87
N TRP A 147 -10.11 13.03 -14.99
CA TRP A 147 -9.43 12.48 -16.18
C TRP A 147 -10.33 12.57 -17.40
N PRO A 148 -9.81 12.41 -18.63
CA PRO A 148 -10.65 12.25 -19.80
C PRO A 148 -11.65 11.10 -19.62
N GLU A 149 -12.90 11.31 -20.02
CA GLU A 149 -14.03 10.38 -19.80
C GLU A 149 -13.72 8.93 -20.21
N ALA A 150 -12.94 8.76 -21.27
CA ALA A 150 -12.51 7.45 -21.76
C ALA A 150 -11.75 6.61 -20.71
N TYR A 151 -11.09 7.24 -19.73
CA TYR A 151 -10.35 6.55 -18.67
C TYR A 151 -11.16 6.34 -17.38
N HIS A 152 -12.43 6.77 -17.35
CA HIS A 152 -13.27 6.60 -16.15
C HIS A 152 -13.71 5.15 -15.98
N ASN A 153 -13.96 4.43 -17.08
CA ASN A 153 -14.32 3.01 -17.04
C ASN A 153 -13.04 2.13 -17.15
N PRO A 154 -12.73 1.28 -16.14
CA PRO A 154 -11.62 0.33 -16.20
C PRO A 154 -11.69 -0.63 -17.40
N ASP A 155 -12.89 -0.93 -17.88
CA ASP A 155 -13.15 -1.88 -18.96
C ASP A 155 -13.26 -1.20 -20.34
N SER A 156 -12.84 0.08 -20.45
CA SER A 156 -12.86 0.83 -21.71
C SER A 156 -11.78 0.34 -22.71
N PRO A 157 -11.99 0.56 -24.02
CA PRO A 157 -10.98 0.33 -25.04
C PRO A 157 -9.69 1.13 -24.79
N GLU A 158 -9.80 2.36 -24.30
CA GLU A 158 -8.67 3.26 -24.06
C GLU A 158 -7.82 2.80 -22.87
N VAL A 159 -8.44 2.29 -21.80
CA VAL A 159 -7.71 1.64 -20.71
C VAL A 159 -7.05 0.35 -21.19
N SER A 160 -7.72 -0.43 -22.05
CA SER A 160 -7.13 -1.65 -22.63
C SER A 160 -5.89 -1.35 -23.49
N GLU A 161 -5.93 -0.29 -24.28
CA GLU A 161 -4.78 0.17 -25.07
C GLU A 161 -3.66 0.75 -24.19
N PHE A 162 -4.02 1.50 -23.15
CA PHE A 162 -3.07 1.97 -22.14
C PHE A 162 -2.35 0.79 -21.47
N VAL A 163 -3.08 -0.27 -21.12
CA VAL A 163 -2.52 -1.50 -20.53
C VAL A 163 -1.49 -2.15 -21.46
N ARG A 164 -1.78 -2.22 -22.76
CA ARG A 164 -0.89 -2.81 -23.76
C ARG A 164 0.42 -2.05 -23.92
N THR A 165 0.38 -0.73 -23.76
CA THR A 165 1.54 0.16 -23.94
C THR A 165 2.33 0.40 -22.66
N ASN A 166 1.75 0.16 -21.48
CA ASN A 166 2.35 0.46 -20.16
C ASN A 166 2.56 -0.78 -19.28
N THR A 167 2.75 -1.96 -19.87
CA THR A 167 2.86 -3.24 -19.15
C THR A 167 3.94 -3.23 -18.07
N GLY A 168 5.11 -2.65 -18.35
CA GLY A 168 6.21 -2.55 -17.38
C GLY A 168 5.88 -1.66 -16.18
N ARG A 169 5.19 -0.53 -16.41
CA ARG A 169 4.80 0.38 -15.32
C ARG A 169 3.69 -0.22 -14.45
N ILE A 170 2.73 -0.91 -15.05
CA ILE A 170 1.70 -1.63 -14.30
C ILE A 170 2.35 -2.77 -13.51
N GLY A 171 3.24 -3.55 -14.13
CA GLY A 171 3.99 -4.62 -13.45
C GLY A 171 4.83 -4.12 -12.27
N PHE A 172 5.36 -2.90 -12.35
CA PHE A 172 6.05 -2.27 -11.23
C PHE A 172 5.13 -2.06 -10.02
N PHE A 173 3.91 -1.53 -10.21
CA PHE A 173 2.98 -1.36 -9.09
C PHE A 173 2.49 -2.70 -8.51
N GLU A 174 2.35 -3.74 -9.34
CA GLU A 174 2.10 -5.10 -8.87
C GLU A 174 3.27 -5.62 -8.01
N TYR A 175 4.51 -5.37 -8.45
CA TYR A 175 5.72 -5.74 -7.72
C TYR A 175 5.81 -5.01 -6.37
N LEU A 176 5.47 -3.72 -6.30
CA LEU A 176 5.45 -2.98 -5.05
C LEU A 176 4.50 -3.61 -4.02
N GLN A 177 3.30 -4.03 -4.44
CA GLN A 177 2.35 -4.70 -3.56
C GLN A 177 2.88 -6.03 -3.05
N TRP A 178 3.51 -6.82 -3.94
CA TRP A 178 4.13 -8.08 -3.54
C TRP A 178 5.26 -7.89 -2.52
N VAL A 179 6.14 -6.91 -2.74
CA VAL A 179 7.24 -6.62 -1.80
C VAL A 179 6.69 -6.14 -0.46
N ALA A 180 5.70 -5.25 -0.47
CA ALA A 180 5.07 -4.75 0.76
C ALA A 180 4.39 -5.88 1.56
N ASP A 181 3.67 -6.78 0.88
CA ASP A 181 3.02 -7.93 1.50
C ASP A 181 4.05 -8.90 2.12
N ALA A 182 5.10 -9.23 1.37
CA ALA A 182 6.18 -10.09 1.83
C ALA A 182 6.89 -9.52 3.08
N GLN A 183 7.16 -8.21 3.11
CA GLN A 183 7.79 -7.57 4.26
C GLN A 183 6.86 -7.49 5.47
N LEU A 184 5.56 -7.26 5.28
CA LEU A 184 4.59 -7.30 6.36
C LEU A 184 4.45 -8.70 6.96
N GLY A 185 4.45 -9.74 6.11
CA GLY A 185 4.49 -11.14 6.53
C GLY A 185 5.73 -11.47 7.35
N ALA A 186 6.92 -11.08 6.87
CA ALA A 186 8.18 -11.27 7.59
C ALA A 186 8.20 -10.53 8.95
N ALA A 187 7.62 -9.34 9.01
CA ALA A 187 7.50 -8.59 10.27
C ALA A 187 6.58 -9.30 11.28
N GLN A 188 5.47 -9.90 10.82
CA GLN A 188 4.58 -10.71 11.67
C GLN A 188 5.30 -11.96 12.19
N GLU A 189 5.99 -12.69 11.33
CA GLU A 189 6.76 -13.88 11.71
C GLU A 189 7.82 -13.54 12.76
N ARG A 190 8.57 -12.45 12.53
CA ARG A 190 9.57 -11.96 13.49
C ARG A 190 8.93 -11.60 14.83
N ALA A 191 7.75 -10.96 14.84
CA ALA A 191 7.06 -10.60 16.07
C ALA A 191 6.70 -11.86 16.89
N LEU A 192 6.15 -12.89 16.23
CA LEU A 192 5.80 -14.16 16.86
C LEU A 192 7.06 -14.89 17.40
N GLN A 193 8.15 -14.92 16.64
CA GLN A 193 9.43 -15.51 17.06
C GLN A 193 10.03 -14.80 18.29
N GLN A 194 9.77 -13.50 18.44
CA GLN A 194 10.19 -12.71 19.62
C GLN A 194 9.25 -12.88 20.83
N GLY A 195 8.22 -13.72 20.73
CA GLY A 195 7.31 -14.02 21.84
C GLY A 195 6.13 -13.05 21.99
N LEU A 196 5.90 -12.16 21.02
CA LEU A 196 4.65 -11.39 20.96
C LEU A 196 3.54 -12.35 20.54
N CYS A 197 2.73 -12.82 21.49
CA CYS A 197 1.76 -13.89 21.22
C CYS A 197 0.69 -13.56 20.17
N ILE A 198 0.42 -12.28 19.91
CA ILE A 198 -0.44 -11.82 18.81
C ILE A 198 0.41 -11.33 17.63
N GLY A 199 1.57 -10.73 17.91
CA GLY A 199 2.44 -10.14 16.90
C GLY A 199 1.99 -8.73 16.53
N ILE A 200 1.54 -8.54 15.28
CA ILE A 200 1.10 -7.27 14.73
C ILE A 200 -0.44 -7.21 14.73
N TYR A 201 -0.98 -6.13 15.28
CA TYR A 201 -2.39 -5.79 15.20
C TYR A 201 -2.60 -4.65 14.20
N ARG A 202 -3.44 -4.90 13.19
CA ARG A 202 -3.75 -3.96 12.11
C ARG A 202 -5.06 -3.22 12.36
N ASP A 203 -5.03 -1.91 12.14
CA ASP A 203 -6.23 -1.08 12.04
C ASP A 203 -6.82 -1.13 10.61
N LEU A 204 -8.15 -1.03 10.50
CA LEU A 204 -8.90 -1.05 9.25
C LEU A 204 -9.74 0.24 9.13
N ALA A 205 -9.34 1.13 8.22
CA ALA A 205 -10.13 2.29 7.87
C ALA A 205 -11.58 1.95 7.47
N VAL A 206 -12.51 2.82 7.88
CA VAL A 206 -13.96 2.64 7.70
C VAL A 206 -14.36 2.60 6.22
N GLY A 207 -13.70 3.39 5.37
CA GLY A 207 -13.98 3.45 3.94
C GLY A 207 -12.73 3.82 3.14
N ALA A 208 -12.85 3.72 1.82
CA ALA A 208 -11.88 4.25 0.87
C ALA A 208 -12.33 5.63 0.38
N ASP A 209 -11.38 6.43 -0.08
CA ASP A 209 -11.65 7.72 -0.70
C ASP A 209 -12.29 7.52 -2.08
N ARG A 210 -13.25 8.39 -2.44
CA ARG A 210 -13.98 8.34 -3.72
C ARG A 210 -13.08 8.53 -4.94
N ALA A 211 -11.95 9.20 -4.77
CA ALA A 211 -10.95 9.38 -5.83
C ALA A 211 -9.94 8.22 -5.89
N GLY A 212 -10.09 7.20 -5.04
CA GLY A 212 -9.18 6.06 -4.91
C GLY A 212 -9.38 4.94 -5.92
N ALA A 213 -8.40 4.03 -5.96
CA ALA A 213 -8.39 2.83 -6.78
C ALA A 213 -9.63 1.94 -6.54
N ASP A 214 -10.08 1.78 -5.29
CA ASP A 214 -11.27 0.98 -4.98
C ASP A 214 -12.52 1.60 -5.65
N ALA A 215 -12.64 2.93 -5.59
CA ALA A 215 -13.76 3.67 -6.17
C ALA A 215 -13.74 3.70 -7.70
N TRP A 216 -12.57 3.76 -8.31
CA TRP A 216 -12.42 3.68 -9.77
C TRP A 216 -12.68 2.26 -10.29
N SER A 217 -12.16 1.24 -9.59
CA SER A 217 -12.20 -0.16 -10.01
C SER A 217 -13.57 -0.81 -9.87
N ASP A 218 -14.29 -0.49 -8.79
CA ASP A 218 -15.56 -1.12 -8.41
C ASP A 218 -16.67 -0.07 -8.21
N GLN A 219 -16.88 0.80 -9.21
CA GLN A 219 -17.84 1.91 -9.16
C GLN A 219 -19.27 1.49 -8.83
N SER A 220 -19.68 0.26 -9.19
CA SER A 220 -21.01 -0.28 -8.90
C SER A 220 -21.25 -0.61 -7.43
N VAL A 221 -20.20 -0.72 -6.62
CA VAL A 221 -20.27 -1.09 -5.20
C VAL A 221 -20.19 0.14 -4.29
N ILE A 222 -19.75 1.29 -4.82
CA ILE A 222 -19.50 2.52 -4.07
C ILE A 222 -20.51 3.60 -4.46
N VAL A 223 -21.30 4.06 -3.48
CA VAL A 223 -22.27 5.14 -3.67
C VAL A 223 -21.53 6.48 -3.80
N GLN A 224 -21.43 7.01 -5.02
CA GLN A 224 -20.68 8.23 -5.34
C GLN A 224 -21.29 9.52 -4.75
N GLY A 225 -22.55 9.50 -4.33
CA GLY A 225 -23.27 10.67 -3.79
C GLY A 225 -23.37 10.78 -2.25
N GLY A 226 -22.89 9.79 -1.50
CA GLY A 226 -23.03 9.73 -0.04
C GLY A 226 -21.77 10.17 0.71
N ARG A 227 -21.94 11.01 1.75
CA ARG A 227 -20.89 11.31 2.75
C ARG A 227 -21.28 10.68 4.09
N LEU A 228 -20.37 9.97 4.74
CA LEU A 228 -20.43 9.81 6.20
C LEU A 228 -20.16 11.12 6.85
N SER A 229 -20.98 11.40 7.83
CA SER A 229 -20.55 12.18 8.97
C SER A 229 -20.82 11.33 10.20
N ALA A 230 -19.97 11.46 11.21
CA ALA A 230 -20.41 11.07 12.53
C ALA A 230 -21.64 11.93 12.86
N ARG A 231 -22.78 11.29 13.19
CA ARG A 231 -23.88 12.02 13.84
C ARG A 231 -23.29 12.66 15.08
N SER A 232 -23.40 13.98 15.20
CA SER A 232 -22.92 14.76 16.33
C SER A 232 -23.56 14.24 17.63
N VAL A 233 -22.83 13.40 18.37
CA VAL A 233 -23.15 13.10 19.76
C VAL A 233 -22.47 14.18 20.60
N GLN A 234 -23.22 15.27 20.83
CA GLN A 234 -23.01 16.33 21.80
C GLN A 234 -21.55 16.69 22.16
N HIS A 235 -20.94 17.56 21.37
CA HIS A 235 -20.65 18.96 21.73
C HIS A 235 -20.28 19.69 20.42
N ALA A 236 -20.78 20.91 20.25
CA ALA A 236 -20.67 21.67 19.02
C ALA A 236 -19.21 21.89 18.59
N ARG A 237 -18.85 21.43 17.38
CA ARG A 237 -18.15 22.19 16.31
C ARG A 237 -17.75 21.25 15.15
N ALA A 238 -18.14 21.69 13.95
CA ALA A 238 -17.72 21.34 12.59
C ALA A 238 -17.36 19.88 12.25
N GLY A 239 -18.16 19.29 11.35
CA GLY A 239 -18.05 17.91 10.89
C GLY A 239 -16.82 17.60 10.05
N LEU A 240 -16.23 16.45 10.32
CA LEU A 240 -15.29 15.72 9.46
C LEU A 240 -16.05 14.52 8.89
N GLY A 241 -15.97 14.31 7.58
CA GLY A 241 -16.73 13.26 6.90
C GLY A 241 -15.88 12.34 6.05
N ASN A 242 -16.02 11.02 6.27
CA ASN A 242 -15.52 9.93 5.39
C ASN A 242 -16.74 9.24 4.71
N SER A 243 -16.74 8.02 4.17
CA SER A 243 -17.87 7.44 3.37
C SER A 243 -18.34 6.02 3.81
N THR A 244 -19.66 5.72 3.90
CA THR A 244 -20.26 4.36 4.07
C THR A 244 -21.51 4.16 3.22
N ALA A 245 -21.78 2.88 3.00
CA ALA A 245 -22.91 2.22 2.39
C ALA A 245 -24.30 2.59 2.96
N ALA A 246 -25.28 2.55 2.06
CA ALA A 246 -26.67 2.93 2.30
C ALA A 246 -27.49 1.85 3.03
N SER A 247 -28.53 2.33 3.73
CA SER A 247 -29.54 1.53 4.42
C SER A 247 -30.59 0.93 3.47
N ALA A 248 -30.88 -0.36 3.69
CA ALA A 248 -32.18 -1.02 3.56
C ALA A 248 -33.09 -0.60 2.38
N GLY A 249 -32.65 -0.91 1.15
CA GLY A 249 -33.50 -0.90 -0.05
C GLY A 249 -33.05 -1.92 -1.10
N ASP A 250 -31.74 -2.18 -1.18
CA ASP A 250 -31.10 -3.03 -2.20
C ASP A 250 -30.39 -4.29 -1.62
N ALA A 251 -30.86 -4.76 -0.47
CA ALA A 251 -30.10 -5.66 0.40
C ALA A 251 -29.74 -7.04 -0.21
N ARG A 252 -30.33 -7.48 -1.33
CA ARG A 252 -30.03 -8.82 -1.87
C ARG A 252 -28.84 -8.87 -2.83
N GLN A 253 -28.48 -7.79 -3.53
CA GLN A 253 -27.30 -7.77 -4.40
C GLN A 253 -26.06 -7.19 -3.69
N GLY A 254 -26.23 -6.22 -2.78
CA GLY A 254 -25.11 -5.60 -2.05
C GLY A 254 -24.42 -6.50 -1.04
N LEU A 255 -25.12 -7.46 -0.43
CA LEU A 255 -24.54 -8.38 0.56
C LEU A 255 -23.46 -9.30 -0.04
N GLN A 256 -23.58 -9.71 -1.31
CA GLN A 256 -22.54 -10.52 -1.98
C GLN A 256 -21.26 -9.72 -2.26
N ALA A 257 -21.36 -8.42 -2.53
CA ALA A 257 -20.21 -7.55 -2.78
C ALA A 257 -19.45 -7.23 -1.48
N VAL A 258 -20.18 -6.96 -0.38
CA VAL A 258 -19.59 -6.79 0.96
C VAL A 258 -18.91 -8.08 1.43
N HIS A 259 -19.51 -9.25 1.18
CA HIS A 259 -18.87 -10.54 1.46
C HIS A 259 -17.64 -10.81 0.60
N ARG A 260 -17.60 -10.41 -0.68
CA ARG A 260 -16.37 -10.47 -1.50
C ARG A 260 -15.27 -9.56 -0.98
N TYR A 261 -15.61 -8.36 -0.50
CA TYR A 261 -14.65 -7.40 0.03
C TYR A 261 -14.06 -7.87 1.38
N ALA A 262 -14.92 -8.32 2.31
CA ALA A 262 -14.49 -8.91 3.58
C ALA A 262 -13.78 -10.26 3.39
N ALA A 263 -14.26 -11.12 2.49
CA ALA A 263 -13.56 -12.37 2.18
C ALA A 263 -12.24 -12.13 1.44
N ARG A 264 -12.05 -11.08 0.64
CA ARG A 264 -10.70 -10.78 0.10
C ARG A 264 -9.76 -10.21 1.16
N GLN A 265 -10.29 -9.48 2.14
CA GLN A 265 -9.52 -8.96 3.28
C GLN A 265 -9.19 -10.02 4.35
N TYR A 266 -10.02 -11.06 4.50
CA TYR A 266 -9.95 -12.05 5.58
C TYR A 266 -10.04 -13.52 5.13
N ALA A 267 -10.16 -13.83 3.83
CA ALA A 267 -9.99 -15.20 3.37
C ALA A 267 -8.58 -15.62 3.73
N PRO A 268 -8.40 -16.87 4.18
CA PRO A 268 -7.07 -17.41 4.37
C PRO A 268 -6.40 -17.38 3.00
N CYS A 269 -5.52 -16.39 2.80
CA CYS A 269 -4.54 -16.39 1.74
C CYS A 269 -3.85 -17.75 1.80
N GLY A 270 -4.22 -18.61 0.85
CA GLY A 270 -3.91 -20.01 0.87
C GLY A 270 -2.41 -20.22 0.74
N ARG A 271 -1.77 -20.50 1.87
CA ARG A 271 -0.47 -21.17 2.04
C ARG A 271 0.74 -20.43 1.46
N ALA A 272 1.50 -19.80 2.35
CA ALA A 272 2.96 -19.84 2.24
C ALA A 272 3.46 -21.24 2.62
N ALA A 273 4.56 -21.66 2.02
CA ALA A 273 5.28 -22.87 2.37
C ALA A 273 5.56 -22.95 3.89
N HIS A 274 5.47 -24.17 4.43
CA HIS A 274 5.81 -24.56 5.81
C HIS A 274 4.94 -24.01 6.97
N ARG A 275 3.98 -24.83 7.43
CA ARG A 275 3.34 -24.70 8.76
C ARG A 275 3.65 -25.97 9.57
N PRO A 276 4.22 -25.89 10.79
CA PRO A 276 4.08 -26.94 11.81
C PRO A 276 2.62 -26.99 12.27
N ARG A 277 2.11 -28.18 12.54
CA ARG A 277 0.68 -28.57 12.44
C ARG A 277 -0.31 -27.96 13.45
N ASP A 278 0.10 -27.06 14.37
CA ASP A 278 -0.72 -26.76 15.57
C ASP A 278 -0.84 -25.26 15.97
N GLY A 279 -1.01 -24.34 15.01
CA GLY A 279 -1.19 -22.90 15.30
C GLY A 279 -2.63 -22.39 15.10
N VAL A 280 -3.24 -21.82 16.14
CA VAL A 280 -4.60 -21.22 16.19
C VAL A 280 -4.71 -19.95 15.32
N ASP A 281 -5.84 -19.73 14.66
CA ASP A 281 -6.14 -18.54 13.86
C ASP A 281 -6.10 -17.23 14.68
N ALA A 282 -5.79 -16.11 14.00
CA ALA A 282 -5.72 -14.80 14.63
C ALA A 282 -7.10 -14.34 15.17
N PRO A 283 -7.18 -13.81 16.41
CA PRO A 283 -8.44 -13.38 16.99
C PRO A 283 -8.96 -12.10 16.31
N VAL A 284 -10.18 -12.17 15.79
CA VAL A 284 -10.98 -11.02 15.34
C VAL A 284 -11.95 -10.64 16.47
N LEU A 285 -11.99 -9.36 16.85
CA LEU A 285 -12.98 -8.86 17.79
C LEU A 285 -14.34 -8.74 17.08
N ASP A 286 -15.27 -9.61 17.43
CA ASP A 286 -16.71 -9.44 17.15
C ASP A 286 -17.31 -8.48 18.20
N PRO A 287 -17.76 -7.28 17.82
CA PRO A 287 -18.45 -6.38 18.73
C PRO A 287 -19.89 -6.87 18.93
N GLY A 288 -20.05 -7.92 19.74
CA GLY A 288 -21.37 -8.38 20.16
C GLY A 288 -22.21 -7.28 20.82
N PRO A 289 -23.55 -7.38 20.79
CA PRO A 289 -24.45 -6.30 21.19
C PRO A 289 -24.28 -5.93 22.66
N ARG A 290 -24.15 -4.62 22.92
CA ARG A 290 -23.92 -4.01 24.22
C ARG A 290 -24.99 -4.44 25.25
N ARG A 291 -24.59 -5.23 26.25
CA ARG A 291 -25.18 -5.20 27.59
C ARG A 291 -24.09 -5.21 28.66
N ALA A 292 -24.43 -4.54 29.76
CA ALA A 292 -23.54 -3.92 30.72
C ALA A 292 -22.83 -4.88 31.69
N ARG A 293 -21.74 -4.34 32.27
CA ARG A 293 -20.94 -4.78 33.44
C ARG A 293 -19.93 -5.92 33.22
N GLY A 294 -18.64 -5.54 33.33
CA GLY A 294 -17.51 -6.42 33.62
C GLY A 294 -16.91 -7.12 32.40
N ARG A 295 -15.99 -6.45 31.67
CA ARG A 295 -15.19 -7.12 30.63
C ARG A 295 -14.18 -8.06 31.29
N ARG A 296 -14.50 -9.35 31.39
CA ARG A 296 -13.49 -10.43 31.39
C ARG A 296 -13.42 -10.98 29.97
N LEU A 297 -12.22 -11.03 29.40
CA LEU A 297 -11.96 -11.80 28.19
C LEU A 297 -12.31 -13.26 28.49
N ARG A 298 -13.29 -13.82 27.78
CA ARG A 298 -13.55 -15.26 27.79
C ARG A 298 -13.06 -15.84 26.47
N GLN A 299 -12.26 -16.89 26.59
CA GLN A 299 -11.88 -17.73 25.47
C GLN A 299 -13.15 -18.42 24.94
N VAL A 300 -13.47 -18.24 23.66
CA VAL A 300 -14.57 -18.96 23.01
C VAL A 300 -14.05 -20.36 22.68
N SER A 301 -14.52 -21.36 23.42
CA SER A 301 -14.27 -22.76 23.10
C SER A 301 -15.14 -23.18 21.92
N VAL A 302 -14.52 -23.32 20.76
CA VAL A 302 -15.11 -24.06 19.64
C VAL A 302 -15.19 -25.52 20.07
N ARG A 303 -16.41 -26.10 20.09
CA ARG A 303 -16.60 -27.54 20.31
C ARG A 303 -15.84 -28.30 19.23
N ARG A 304 -14.79 -29.03 19.63
CA ARG A 304 -14.20 -30.08 18.80
C ARG A 304 -15.18 -31.24 18.71
N ASN A 305 -15.47 -31.71 17.50
CA ASN A 305 -16.03 -33.04 17.30
C ASN A 305 -15.04 -34.06 17.85
N ALA A 306 -15.57 -35.05 18.59
CA ALA A 306 -14.81 -36.12 19.21
C ALA A 306 -14.12 -36.99 18.15
N GLY A 307 -12.81 -37.17 18.30
CA GLY A 307 -11.99 -38.06 17.49
C GLY A 307 -10.50 -37.89 17.80
N ASP A 308 -10.00 -38.82 18.63
CA ASP A 308 -8.59 -39.20 18.87
C ASP A 308 -7.68 -38.48 19.90
N PRO A 309 -6.76 -39.24 20.58
CA PRO A 309 -6.35 -39.00 21.97
C PRO A 309 -4.84 -38.77 22.19
N GLY A 310 -4.52 -38.25 23.39
CA GLY A 310 -3.17 -38.25 24.01
C GLY A 310 -2.30 -37.02 23.71
N VAL A 311 -1.39 -36.53 24.53
CA VAL A 311 -0.83 -36.81 25.88
C VAL A 311 -0.18 -35.46 26.32
N GLY A 312 -0.40 -34.91 27.52
CA GLY A 312 0.61 -34.92 28.61
C GLY A 312 1.00 -33.50 29.07
N GLU A 313 1.39 -33.37 30.34
CA GLU A 313 1.45 -32.18 31.23
C GLU A 313 2.46 -31.03 30.96
N PRO A 314 2.35 -29.87 31.68
CA PRO A 314 3.07 -28.63 31.43
C PRO A 314 4.29 -28.39 32.37
N ALA A 315 5.24 -27.56 31.95
CA ALA A 315 6.36 -27.10 32.78
C ALA A 315 6.28 -25.60 33.15
N GLN A 316 6.60 -25.31 34.41
CA GLN A 316 6.59 -24.03 35.12
C GLN A 316 7.94 -23.24 35.06
N PRO A 317 8.01 -21.97 35.53
CA PRO A 317 8.96 -20.94 35.04
C PRO A 317 9.99 -20.40 36.07
N LEU A 318 10.82 -19.43 35.60
CA LEU A 318 11.58 -18.32 36.27
C LEU A 318 13.13 -18.50 36.40
N PRO A 319 13.97 -17.44 36.72
CA PRO A 319 13.84 -15.96 36.59
C PRO A 319 15.12 -15.15 36.17
N ARG A 320 14.89 -13.87 35.75
CA ARG A 320 15.55 -12.54 36.06
C ARG A 320 17.08 -12.32 36.07
N CYS A 321 17.51 -11.21 35.40
CA CYS A 321 18.53 -10.19 35.82
C CYS A 321 18.37 -8.94 34.91
N ARG A 322 17.91 -7.74 35.32
CA ARG A 322 18.49 -6.57 36.06
C ARG A 322 19.64 -5.76 35.39
N ARG A 323 19.27 -4.51 35.00
CA ARG A 323 19.93 -3.17 35.06
C ARG A 323 21.27 -2.94 34.32
N GLY A 324 21.33 -1.93 33.43
CA GLY A 324 21.79 -0.56 33.78
C GLY A 324 22.20 0.30 32.55
N PRO A 325 22.60 1.59 32.71
CA PRO A 325 21.98 2.74 32.02
C PRO A 325 22.92 3.73 31.28
N GLY A 326 22.34 4.77 30.63
CA GLY A 326 22.88 6.15 30.55
C GLY A 326 23.45 6.59 29.19
N HIS A 327 22.77 7.45 28.41
CA HIS A 327 22.82 8.93 28.37
C HIS A 327 23.95 9.53 27.50
N GLY A 328 23.62 10.10 26.33
CA GLY A 328 23.56 11.57 26.10
C GLY A 328 24.45 11.94 24.90
N SER A 329 24.36 13.06 24.16
CA SER A 329 23.43 14.18 23.97
C SER A 329 24.04 15.12 22.88
N ARG A 330 23.23 16.03 22.31
CA ARG A 330 23.55 17.29 21.53
C ARG A 330 23.77 17.11 20.00
N ARG A 331 22.93 17.67 19.10
CA ARG A 331 22.65 19.09 18.67
C ARG A 331 23.91 19.78 18.10
N VAL A 332 23.91 20.38 16.89
CA VAL A 332 23.37 21.73 16.56
C VAL A 332 23.46 22.05 15.03
N SER A 333 22.50 22.90 14.56
CA SER A 333 22.38 23.85 13.40
C SER A 333 22.71 23.44 11.94
N ARG A 334 21.84 23.56 10.92
CA ARG A 334 21.11 24.70 10.26
C ARG A 334 21.94 25.64 9.38
N ALA A 335 21.68 25.60 8.05
CA ALA A 335 21.55 26.70 7.06
C ALA A 335 21.26 26.04 5.69
N ASP A 336 20.06 26.16 5.11
CA ASP A 336 19.54 27.19 4.18
C ASP A 336 20.16 27.18 2.77
N GLY A 337 19.33 26.92 1.76
CA GLY A 337 19.64 27.05 0.34
C GLY A 337 18.78 26.15 -0.54
N GLY A 338 17.67 26.65 -1.07
CA GLY A 338 16.78 25.91 -1.96
C GLY A 338 17.36 25.75 -3.37
N PHE A 339 16.83 24.81 -4.17
CA PHE A 339 16.62 24.96 -5.62
C PHE A 339 15.80 23.80 -6.19
N GLU A 340 15.29 24.07 -7.39
CA GLU A 340 14.19 23.45 -8.10
C GLU A 340 14.50 22.10 -8.78
N HIS A 341 13.40 21.40 -9.09
CA HIS A 341 13.25 20.10 -9.76
C HIS A 341 13.92 20.03 -11.14
N PRO A 342 14.60 18.91 -11.47
CA PRO A 342 14.00 17.95 -12.41
C PRO A 342 14.33 16.48 -12.07
N LEU A 343 13.30 15.62 -12.01
CA LEU A 343 13.50 14.17 -11.82
C LEU A 343 13.65 13.46 -13.17
N LEU A 344 14.87 12.92 -13.33
CA LEU A 344 15.31 11.73 -14.05
C LEU A 344 15.89 11.83 -15.48
N PRO A 345 17.04 11.14 -15.74
CA PRO A 345 17.62 10.95 -17.06
C PRO A 345 16.81 9.98 -17.94
N GLY A 346 16.79 10.27 -19.24
CA GLY A 346 15.95 9.62 -20.26
C GLY A 346 16.32 8.18 -20.67
N ALA A 347 16.43 7.26 -19.72
CA ALA A 347 16.71 5.85 -19.99
C ALA A 347 15.47 4.94 -19.96
N LEU A 348 14.29 5.45 -20.35
CA LEU A 348 13.09 4.63 -20.61
C LEU A 348 12.30 5.06 -21.86
N LEU A 349 12.88 5.89 -22.73
CA LEU A 349 12.27 6.28 -24.01
C LEU A 349 12.99 5.64 -25.19
N ARG A 350 12.58 4.42 -25.56
CA ARG A 350 12.86 3.91 -26.91
C ARG A 350 11.78 4.47 -27.85
N LYS A 351 12.09 5.59 -28.51
CA LYS A 351 11.28 6.23 -29.55
C LYS A 351 11.02 5.25 -30.70
N GLY A 352 9.77 4.82 -30.86
CA GLY A 352 9.23 4.43 -32.16
C GLY A 352 9.05 5.70 -33.00
N ARG A 353 9.83 5.85 -34.08
CA ARG A 353 9.60 6.90 -35.08
C ARG A 353 8.37 6.51 -35.90
N GLY A 354 7.31 7.29 -35.79
CA GLY A 354 6.12 7.22 -36.64
C GLY A 354 5.35 8.52 -36.50
N SER A 355 5.54 9.42 -37.46
CA SER A 355 5.10 10.81 -37.51
C SER A 355 3.58 10.97 -37.51
N VAL A 356 3.06 11.83 -36.62
CA VAL A 356 1.77 12.50 -36.81
C VAL A 356 2.00 14.01 -36.67
N GLN A 357 1.78 14.73 -37.75
CA GLN A 357 1.91 16.18 -37.84
C GLN A 357 0.91 16.85 -36.88
N ALA A 358 1.44 17.69 -35.98
CA ALA A 358 0.64 18.65 -35.23
C ALA A 358 0.59 19.96 -36.01
N ALA A 359 -0.61 20.47 -36.27
CA ALA A 359 -0.85 21.91 -36.38
C ALA A 359 -2.31 22.24 -36.07
N ARG A 360 -2.57 22.65 -34.83
CA ARG A 360 -3.63 23.60 -34.49
C ARG A 360 -2.94 24.86 -33.98
N ARG A 361 -3.26 26.02 -34.55
CA ARG A 361 -3.93 27.15 -33.84
C ARG A 361 -4.08 28.39 -34.73
N VAL A 362 -5.36 28.70 -34.97
CA VAL A 362 -6.08 29.98 -34.86
C VAL A 362 -5.28 31.27 -34.60
N SER A 363 -5.54 32.24 -35.48
CA SER A 363 -5.64 33.72 -35.40
C SER A 363 -4.83 34.54 -34.41
N VAL A 364 -4.11 35.53 -34.97
CA VAL A 364 -3.93 36.89 -34.44
C VAL A 364 -4.03 37.90 -35.59
N ASP A 365 -4.67 39.03 -35.33
CA ASP A 365 -5.06 40.12 -36.22
C ASP A 365 -3.92 40.83 -36.99
N GLY A 366 -4.27 41.26 -38.22
CA GLY A 366 -4.15 42.65 -38.66
C GLY A 366 -2.81 43.17 -39.19
N ALA A 367 -2.63 43.17 -40.52
CA ALA A 367 -2.01 44.29 -41.24
C ALA A 367 -2.32 44.22 -42.75
N ARG A 368 -2.64 45.40 -43.29
CA ARG A 368 -3.01 45.71 -44.69
C ARG A 368 -1.87 45.41 -45.68
N MET A 369 -2.18 44.95 -46.90
CA MET A 369 -1.99 45.68 -48.17
C MET A 369 -2.00 44.74 -49.40
N CYS A 370 -2.95 45.02 -50.29
CA CYS A 370 -2.90 45.11 -51.75
C CYS A 370 -2.09 44.12 -52.65
N HIS A 371 -2.80 43.67 -53.69
CA HIS A 371 -2.42 43.34 -55.07
C HIS A 371 -2.16 41.88 -55.52
N HIS A 372 -3.13 41.40 -56.32
CA HIS A 372 -3.14 40.57 -57.56
C HIS A 372 -1.81 40.31 -58.31
N PRO A 373 -1.76 39.37 -59.28
CA PRO A 373 -2.86 38.69 -60.01
C PRO A 373 -3.27 37.33 -59.47
#